data_AF-A0A7Y4Y4X3-F1
#
_entry.id   AF-A0A7Y4Y4X3-F1
#
_cell.length_a   1.000
_cell.length_b   1.000
_cell.length_c   1.000
_cell.angle_alpha   90.00
_cell.angle_beta   90.00
_cell.angle_gamma   90.00
#
_symmetry.space_group_name_H-M   'P 1'
#
loop_
_entity.id
_entity.type
_entity.pdbx_description
1 polymer ?
#
loop_
_entity_poly.entity_id
_entity_poly.type
_entity_poly.pdbx_seq_one_letter_code
_entity_poly.pdbx_strand_id
1 'polypeptide(L)' 'MNLDRAVMAFAGVMILISIALTHFVSPWFWLFTAFIGVNLLQASFTGFCPAAIIFKKFGVGGGCAFK' A
#
# COMPACT_ATOMS: atom_id res chain seq x y z
N MET A 1 8.29 1.93 -14.76
CA MET A 1 8.02 1.60 -13.34
C MET A 1 7.40 0.22 -13.30
N ASN A 2 8.00 -0.73 -12.59
CA ASN A 2 7.35 -2.02 -12.32
C ASN A 2 6.21 -1.80 -11.32
N LEU A 3 5.12 -2.55 -11.45
CA LEU A 3 3.97 -2.52 -10.54
C LEU A 3 4.42 -2.59 -9.07
N ASP A 4 5.38 -3.46 -8.76
CA ASP A 4 6.01 -3.60 -7.45
C ASP A 4 6.56 -2.31 -6.86
N ARG A 5 7.31 -1.54 -7.67
CA ARG A 5 7.90 -0.28 -7.21
C ARG A 5 6.85 0.81 -7.04
N ALA A 6 5.82 0.83 -7.89
CA ALA A 6 4.71 1.76 -7.76
C ALA A 6 3.90 1.47 -6.48
N VAL A 7 3.63 0.19 -6.19
CA VAL A 7 2.91 -0.26 -4.98
C VAL A 7 3.71 0.04 -3.72
N MET A 8 5.02 -0.27 -3.69
CA MET A 8 5.87 0.06 -2.53
C MET A 8 5.92 1.58 -2.27
N ALA A 9 6.09 2.40 -3.31
CA ALA A 9 6.11 3.85 -3.16
C ALA A 9 4.76 4.38 -2.64
N PHE A 10 3.65 3.91 -3.21
CA PHE A 10 2.31 4.29 -2.78
C PHE A 10 2.03 3.90 -1.33
N ALA A 11 2.42 2.69 -0.92
CA ALA A 11 2.29 2.22 0.44
C ALA A 11 3.08 3.07 1.44
N GLY A 12 4.33 3.40 1.12
CA GLY A 12 5.17 4.28 1.95
C GLY A 12 4.56 5.67 2.12
N VAL A 13 4.05 6.27 1.04
CA VAL A 13 3.38 7.57 1.09
C VAL A 13 2.13 7.51 1.96
N MET A 14 1.28 6.49 1.81
CA MET A 14 0.08 6.34 2.62
C MET A 14 0.37 6.14 4.11
N ILE A 15 1.46 5.45 4.45
CA ILE A 15 1.89 5.28 5.85
C ILE A 15 2.36 6.62 6.43
N LEU A 16 3.19 7.38 5.71
CA LEU A 16 3.66 8.69 6.16
C LEU A 16 2.51 9.68 6.35
N ILE A 17 1.54 9.69 5.43
CA ILE A 17 0.32 10.51 5.54
C ILE A 17 -0.48 10.07 6.77
N SER A 18 -0.65 8.76 6.98
CA SER A 18 -1.42 8.26 8.12
C SER A 18 -0.76 8.60 9.45
N ILE A 19 0.58 8.54 9.54
CA ILE A 19 1.34 8.96 10.74
C ILE A 19 1.16 10.46 10.99
N ALA A 20 1.31 11.29 9.95
CA ALA A 20 1.10 12.73 10.07
C ALA A 20 -0.32 13.02 10.57
N LEU A 21 -1.34 12.39 9.98
CA LEU A 21 -2.73 12.59 10.34
C LEU A 21 -3.06 12.06 11.74
N THR A 22 -2.40 10.98 12.17
CA THR A 22 -2.48 10.47 13.54
C THR A 22 -1.98 11.48 14.56
N HIS A 23 -0.90 12.21 14.23
CA HIS A 23 -0.33 13.23 15.10
C HIS A 23 -1.19 14.51 15.13
N PHE A 24 -1.75 14.92 13.99
CA PHE A 24 -2.48 16.19 13.86
C PHE A 24 -3.98 16.11 14.15
N VAL A 25 -4.62 14.94 14.00
CA VAL A 25 -6.09 14.82 14.10
C VAL A 25 -6.52 13.93 15.27
N SER A 26 -6.13 12.65 15.26
CA SER A 26 -6.58 11.70 16.29
C SER A 26 -5.78 10.39 16.27
N PRO A 27 -5.47 9.80 17.44
CA PRO A 27 -4.80 8.50 17.55
C PRO A 27 -5.56 7.34 16.89
N TRP A 28 -6.85 7.50 16.57
CA TRP A 28 -7.63 6.49 15.85
C TRP A 28 -7.08 6.13 14.46
N PHE A 29 -6.27 7.00 13.84
CA PHE A 29 -5.61 6.71 12.56
C PHE A 29 -4.53 5.62 12.64
N TRP A 30 -4.12 5.20 13.84
CA TRP A 30 -3.28 4.00 14.02
C TRP A 30 -3.96 2.74 13.51
N LEU A 31 -5.28 2.60 13.69
CA LEU A 31 -6.03 1.45 13.18
C LEU A 31 -6.02 1.42 11.64
N PHE A 32 -6.12 2.58 11.01
CA PHE A 32 -6.05 2.70 9.55
C PHE A 32 -4.65 2.36 9.03
N THR A 33 -3.61 2.85 9.71
CA THR A 33 -2.20 2.53 9.40
C THR A 33 -1.93 1.04 9.58
N ALA A 34 -2.43 0.43 10.66
CA ALA A 34 -2.30 -0.99 10.93
C ALA A 34 -3.04 -1.83 9.88
N PHE A 35 -4.23 -1.41 9.45
CA PHE A 35 -4.97 -2.06 8.37
C PHE A 35 -4.17 -2.04 7.06
N ILE A 36 -3.58 -0.89 6.69
CA ILE A 36 -2.72 -0.77 5.51
C ILE A 36 -1.51 -1.70 5.63
N GLY A 37 -0.86 -1.73 6.81
CA GLY A 37 0.30 -2.58 7.08
C GLY A 37 -0.02 -4.08 6.98
N VAL A 38 -1.14 -4.53 7.56
CA VAL A 38 -1.59 -5.92 7.47
C VAL A 38 -1.88 -6.31 6.02
N ASN A 39 -2.53 -5.44 5.23
CA ASN A 39 -2.76 -5.68 3.81
C ASN A 39 -1.45 -5.77 3.00
N LEU A 40 -0.44 -4.96 3.35
CA LEU A 40 0.88 -5.02 2.72
C LEU A 40 1.62 -6.31 3.08
N LEU A 41 1.52 -6.72 4.33
CA LEU A 41 2.12 -7.94 4.84
C LEU A 41 1.46 -9.16 4.19
N GLN A 42 0.14 -9.20 4.12
CA GLN A 42 -0.59 -10.23 3.38
C GLN A 42 -0.21 -10.27 1.89
N ALA A 43 -0.04 -9.10 1.25
CA ALA A 43 0.41 -9.01 -0.12
C ALA A 43 1.83 -9.57 -0.34
N SER A 44 2.75 -9.41 0.61
CA SER A 44 4.09 -10.00 0.51
C SER A 44 4.10 -11.52 0.57
N PHE A 45 3.12 -12.15 1.22
CA PHE A 45 3.00 -13.61 1.30
C PHE A 45 2.12 -14.21 0.18
N THR A 46 1.05 -13.51 -0.21
CA THR A 46 0.05 -14.03 -1.16
C THR A 46 0.21 -13.48 -2.57
N GLY A 47 1.03 -12.44 -2.77
CA GLY A 47 1.09 -11.71 -4.04
C GLY A 47 -0.22 -11.00 -4.40
N PHE A 48 -1.18 -10.89 -3.47
CA PHE A 48 -2.47 -10.26 -3.71
C PHE A 48 -2.52 -8.91 -2.99
N CYS A 49 -2.24 -7.82 -3.72
CA CYS A 49 -2.38 -6.46 -3.19
C CYS A 49 -3.51 -5.73 -3.90
N PRO A 50 -4.50 -5.17 -3.18
CA PRO A 50 -5.54 -4.34 -3.82
C PRO A 50 -4.94 -3.11 -4.51
N ALA A 51 -3.84 -2.56 -3.99
CA ALA A 51 -3.10 -1.49 -4.65
C ALA A 51 -2.52 -1.97 -5.99
N ALA A 52 -2.00 -3.20 -6.07
CA ALA A 52 -1.52 -3.77 -7.33
C ALA A 52 -2.65 -3.91 -8.36
N ILE A 53 -3.86 -4.31 -7.94
CA ILE A 53 -5.04 -4.38 -8.82
C ILE A 53 -5.41 -2.99 -9.35
N ILE A 54 -5.41 -1.96 -8.49
CA ILE A 54 -5.70 -0.58 -8.88
C ILE A 54 -4.65 -0.06 -9.87
N PHE A 55 -3.35 -0.25 -9.59
CA PHE A 55 -2.28 0.16 -10.48
C PHE A 55 -2.26 -0.63 -11.81
N LYS A 56 -2.62 -1.92 -11.78
CA LYS A 56 -2.80 -2.75 -12.98
C LYS A 56 -3.99 -2.26 -13.81
N LYS A 57 -5.07 -1.83 -13.17
CA LYS A 57 -6.24 -1.22 -13.83
C LYS A 57 -5.92 0.17 -14.41
N PHE A 58 -4.96 0.88 -13.84
CA PHE A 58 -4.41 2.14 -14.38
C PHE A 58 -3.40 1.96 -15.52
N GLY A 59 -3.15 0.73 -15.97
CA GLY A 59 -2.28 0.46 -17.12
C GLY A 59 -0.78 0.40 -16.78
N VAL A 60 -0.42 0.33 -15.49
CA VAL A 60 0.98 0.10 -15.09
C VAL A 60 1.32 -1.37 -15.33
N GLY A 61 2.33 -1.62 -16.16
CA GLY A 61 2.80 -2.96 -16.52
C GLY A 61 3.08 -3.82 -15.28
N GLY A 62 2.52 -5.04 -15.26
CA GLY A 62 2.67 -6.00 -14.17
C GLY A 62 4.15 -6.25 -13.84
N GLY A 63 4.51 -6.11 -12.56
CA GLY A 63 5.84 -6.42 -12.04
C GLY A 63 5.94 -7.88 -11.61
N CYS A 64 7.17 -8.38 -11.46
CA CYS A 64 7.44 -9.79 -11.18
C CYS A 64 6.83 -10.33 -9.87
N ALA A 65 6.48 -9.50 -8.88
CA ALA A 65 5.88 -10.02 -7.63
C ALA A 65 4.35 -10.11 -7.69
N PHE A 66 3.71 -9.51 -8.71
CA PHE A 66 2.28 -9.60 -8.97
C PHE A 66 2.06 -10.25 -10.35
N LYS A 67 2.38 -11.55 -10.45
CA LYS A 67 2.22 -12.34 -11.68
C LYS A 67 0.77 -12.80 -11.86
#